data_AF-A0A2W4S909-F1
#
_entry.id   AF-A0A2W4S909-F1
#
_cell.length_a   1.000
_cell.length_b   1.000
_cell.length_c   1.000
_cell.angle_alpha   90.00
_cell.angle_beta   90.00
_cell.angle_gamma   90.00
#
_symmetry.space_group_name_H-M   'P 1'
#
loop_
_entity.id
_entity.type
_entity.pdbx_description
1 polymer ?
#
loop_
_entity_poly.entity_id
_entity_poly.type
_entity_poly.pdbx_seq_one_letter_code
_entity_poly.pdbx_strand_id
1 'polypeptide(L)'
;MLEVNAREALAGHDAGLAAAVRRLERLPEREAVIPDARLDLHEWIAGAHGHPKVDAPDHGDGLRLPGPTDPAWDLAGAVVELGLDAAAAAELAAHHATETREGPREAVVALTAYLAPYAAWRLADALPSMGEAEGGDRLRFQRRAARYRRALGAALRASA
;
A
#
# COMPACT_ATOMS: atom_id res chain seq x y z
N MET A 1 9.79 -0.37 8.53
CA MET A 1 9.37 0.46 7.38
C MET A 1 8.31 1.50 7.76
N LEU A 2 7.13 1.12 8.27
CA LEU A 2 6.04 2.06 8.60
C LEU A 2 6.47 3.24 9.48
N GLU A 3 7.08 2.99 10.65
CA GLU A 3 7.39 4.06 11.60
C GLU A 3 8.31 5.14 11.04
N VAL A 4 9.44 4.72 10.45
CA VAL A 4 10.43 5.63 9.87
C VAL A 4 9.78 6.43 8.73
N ASN A 5 9.16 5.73 7.78
CA ASN A 5 8.55 6.37 6.62
C ASN A 5 7.44 7.35 7.03
N ALA A 6 6.58 6.98 7.98
CA ALA A 6 5.50 7.84 8.43
C ALA A 6 6.02 9.08 9.18
N ARG A 7 6.99 8.93 10.09
CA ARG A 7 7.55 10.06 10.86
C ARG A 7 8.26 11.06 9.96
N GLU A 8 9.08 10.58 9.04
CA GLU A 8 9.78 11.42 8.08
C GLU A 8 8.80 12.10 7.11
N ALA A 9 7.84 11.35 6.56
CA ALA A 9 6.94 11.88 5.53
C ALA A 9 5.83 12.81 6.07
N LEU A 10 5.41 12.62 7.32
CA LEU A 10 4.40 13.46 7.99
C LEU A 10 5.01 14.60 8.83
N ALA A 11 6.34 14.77 8.79
CA ALA A 11 7.04 15.78 9.59
C ALA A 11 6.62 15.74 11.08
N GLY A 12 6.57 14.53 11.65
CA GLY A 12 6.22 14.31 13.06
C GLY A 12 4.73 14.40 13.44
N HIS A 13 3.81 14.63 12.50
CA HIS A 13 2.36 14.58 12.76
C HIS A 13 1.83 13.15 12.63
N ASP A 14 2.05 12.31 13.64
CA ASP A 14 1.87 10.86 13.57
C ASP A 14 0.78 10.30 14.52
N ALA A 15 -0.26 11.10 14.80
CA ALA A 15 -1.42 10.63 15.56
C ALA A 15 -2.01 9.35 14.95
N GLY A 16 -2.12 8.29 15.76
CA GLY A 16 -2.57 6.97 15.33
C GLY A 16 -1.46 6.02 14.87
N LEU A 17 -0.21 6.49 14.68
CA LEU A 17 0.92 5.65 14.24
C LEU A 17 1.19 4.50 15.20
N ALA A 18 1.26 4.77 16.51
CA ALA A 18 1.49 3.72 17.50
C ALA A 18 0.37 2.65 17.47
N ALA A 19 -0.86 3.04 17.17
CA ALA A 19 -1.98 2.11 17.07
C ALA A 19 -1.94 1.29 15.77
N ALA A 20 -1.52 1.91 14.65
CA ALA A 20 -1.30 1.23 13.38
C ALA A 20 -0.15 0.20 13.47
N VAL A 21 0.96 0.55 14.14
CA VAL A 21 2.06 -0.39 14.42
C VAL A 21 1.57 -1.57 15.23
N ARG A 22 0.87 -1.32 16.35
CA ARG A 22 0.29 -2.41 17.16
C ARG A 22 -0.73 -3.26 16.38
N ARG A 23 -1.38 -2.71 15.35
CA ARG A 23 -2.30 -3.48 14.50
C ARG A 23 -1.54 -4.49 13.64
N LEU A 24 -0.40 -4.10 13.08
CA LEU A 24 0.49 -5.01 12.36
C LEU A 24 1.09 -6.07 13.28
N GLU A 25 1.58 -5.67 14.45
CA GLU A 25 2.20 -6.59 15.44
C GLU A 25 1.22 -7.64 15.99
N ARG A 26 -0.10 -7.37 15.94
CA ARG A 26 -1.15 -8.29 16.37
C ARG A 26 -1.63 -9.24 15.27
N LEU A 27 -1.15 -9.10 14.04
CA LEU A 27 -1.48 -10.09 13.03
C LEU A 27 -0.89 -11.44 13.46
N PRO A 28 -1.64 -12.55 13.26
CA PRO A 28 -1.07 -13.87 13.45
C PRO A 28 0.11 -14.07 12.48
N GLU A 29 0.92 -15.08 12.73
CA GLU A 29 1.92 -15.50 11.76
C GLU A 29 1.23 -15.93 10.45
N ARG A 30 1.76 -15.45 9.33
CA ARG A 30 1.18 -15.63 7.99
C ARG A 30 2.29 -16.00 7.03
N GLU A 31 1.94 -16.79 6.02
CA GLU A 31 2.89 -17.19 4.99
C GLU A 31 3.43 -15.96 4.27
N ALA A 32 4.75 -15.81 4.27
CA ALA A 32 5.42 -14.78 3.50
C ALA A 32 5.52 -15.25 2.04
N VAL A 33 5.05 -14.40 1.13
CA VAL A 33 5.16 -14.60 -0.32
C VAL A 33 6.16 -13.61 -0.90
N ILE A 34 6.55 -13.80 -2.16
CA ILE A 34 7.19 -12.74 -2.95
C ILE A 34 6.06 -11.94 -3.60
N PRO A 35 5.67 -10.77 -3.03
CA PRO A 35 4.59 -9.97 -3.62
C PRO A 35 5.08 -9.30 -4.91
N ASP A 36 4.13 -8.73 -5.65
CA ASP A 36 4.46 -7.72 -6.66
C ASP A 36 5.07 -6.48 -5.98
N ALA A 37 4.64 -6.16 -4.76
CA ALA A 37 5.21 -5.15 -3.87
C ALA A 37 5.06 -3.69 -4.35
N ARG A 38 4.68 -3.44 -5.61
CA ARG A 38 4.63 -2.11 -6.21
C ARG A 38 3.54 -2.01 -7.28
N LEU A 39 2.35 -1.57 -6.90
CA LEU A 39 1.17 -1.54 -7.78
C LEU A 39 0.95 -0.17 -8.43
N ASP A 40 2.00 0.47 -8.98
CA ASP A 40 1.89 1.81 -9.56
C ASP A 40 0.80 1.89 -10.62
N LEU A 41 -0.17 2.80 -10.44
CA LEU A 41 -1.31 2.92 -11.36
C LEU A 41 -0.92 3.10 -12.85
N HIS A 42 0.22 3.74 -13.12
CA HIS A 42 0.67 4.00 -14.49
C HIS A 42 1.24 2.77 -15.20
N GLU A 43 1.43 1.66 -14.49
CA GLU A 43 1.90 0.38 -15.05
C GLU A 43 0.74 -0.48 -15.55
N TRP A 44 -0.50 -0.09 -15.26
CA TRP A 44 -1.72 -0.80 -15.65
C TRP A 44 -2.26 -0.18 -16.94
N ILE A 45 -2.04 -0.85 -18.07
CA ILE A 45 -2.40 -0.32 -19.40
C ILE A 45 -3.71 -0.94 -19.84
N ALA A 46 -4.67 -0.13 -20.31
CA ALA A 46 -5.91 -0.64 -20.87
C ALA A 46 -5.64 -1.49 -22.12
N GLY A 47 -6.15 -2.71 -22.14
CA GLY A 47 -6.09 -3.66 -23.24
C GLY A 47 -7.44 -4.33 -23.50
N ALA A 48 -7.50 -5.17 -24.53
CA ALA A 48 -8.74 -5.83 -24.96
C ALA A 48 -9.37 -6.75 -23.90
N HIS A 49 -8.59 -7.19 -22.91
CA HIS A 49 -8.99 -8.14 -21.86
C HIS A 49 -8.83 -7.57 -20.45
N GLY A 50 -8.86 -6.24 -20.30
CA GLY A 50 -8.74 -5.55 -19.02
C GLY A 50 -7.48 -4.71 -18.93
N HIS A 51 -6.85 -4.69 -17.76
CA HIS A 51 -5.67 -3.87 -17.49
C HIS A 51 -4.47 -4.75 -17.16
N PRO A 52 -3.70 -5.26 -18.14
CA PRO A 52 -2.43 -5.90 -17.84
C PRO A 52 -1.45 -4.91 -17.19
N LYS A 53 -0.72 -5.39 -16.18
CA LYS A 53 0.44 -4.69 -15.62
C LYS A 53 1.65 -4.93 -16.53
N VAL A 54 2.33 -3.88 -16.98
CA VAL A 54 3.46 -3.97 -17.95
C VAL A 54 4.84 -4.05 -17.29
N ASP A 55 4.91 -3.85 -15.98
CA ASP A 55 6.15 -3.91 -15.18
C ASP A 55 5.90 -4.80 -13.95
N ALA A 56 5.71 -6.09 -14.19
CA ALA A 56 5.41 -7.08 -13.17
C ALA A 56 6.64 -7.87 -12.65
N PRO A 57 7.70 -8.16 -13.44
CA PRO A 57 8.83 -8.97 -12.96
C PRO A 57 9.66 -8.32 -11.84
N ASP A 58 10.30 -9.16 -11.02
CA ASP A 58 11.45 -8.86 -10.13
C ASP A 58 11.26 -7.87 -8.97
N HIS A 59 10.05 -7.37 -8.74
CA HIS A 59 9.81 -6.38 -7.68
C HIS A 59 9.89 -6.95 -6.26
N GLY A 60 9.32 -8.13 -5.99
CA GLY A 60 9.29 -8.66 -4.62
C GLY A 60 10.68 -8.83 -3.96
N ASP A 61 11.74 -8.95 -4.77
CA ASP A 61 13.13 -9.10 -4.31
C ASP A 61 13.94 -7.78 -4.34
N GLY A 62 13.30 -6.65 -4.66
CA GLY A 62 13.96 -5.35 -4.73
C GLY A 62 14.39 -4.80 -3.37
N LEU A 63 15.61 -4.28 -3.26
CA LEU A 63 16.19 -3.76 -2.00
C LEU A 63 15.39 -2.60 -1.35
N ARG A 64 14.52 -1.92 -2.11
CA ARG A 64 13.68 -0.80 -1.64
C ARG A 64 12.23 -1.21 -1.35
N LEU A 65 11.92 -2.48 -1.55
CA LEU A 65 10.61 -3.09 -1.42
C LEU A 65 10.57 -3.92 -0.13
N PRO A 66 9.39 -4.33 0.36
CA PRO A 66 9.28 -5.01 1.66
C PRO A 66 10.04 -6.35 1.74
N GLY A 67 10.50 -6.90 0.61
CA GLY A 67 10.99 -8.27 0.54
C GLY A 67 9.85 -9.27 0.67
N PRO A 68 10.15 -10.54 0.98
CA PRO A 68 9.13 -11.53 1.31
C PRO A 68 8.23 -11.03 2.44
N THR A 69 6.92 -10.99 2.22
CA THR A 69 5.96 -10.44 3.18
C THR A 69 4.56 -11.02 2.98
N ASP A 70 3.63 -10.63 3.85
CA ASP A 70 2.21 -11.00 3.76
C ASP A 70 1.59 -10.53 2.44
N PRO A 71 0.83 -11.38 1.70
CA PRO A 71 0.12 -10.95 0.49
C PRO A 71 -0.83 -9.77 0.70
N ALA A 72 -1.25 -9.50 1.94
CA ALA A 72 -2.03 -8.31 2.29
C ALA A 72 -1.33 -6.99 1.96
N TRP A 73 0.00 -6.98 1.76
CA TRP A 73 0.71 -5.81 1.23
C TRP A 73 0.17 -5.38 -0.14
N ASP A 74 0.02 -6.31 -1.09
CA ASP A 74 -0.49 -6.03 -2.42
C ASP A 74 -2.00 -5.73 -2.40
N LEU A 75 -2.76 -6.38 -1.52
CA LEU A 75 -4.18 -6.04 -1.34
C LEU A 75 -4.35 -4.59 -0.87
N ALA A 76 -3.56 -4.17 0.11
CA ALA A 76 -3.52 -2.78 0.56
C ALA A 76 -3.04 -1.83 -0.56
N GLY A 77 -2.06 -2.27 -1.35
CA GLY A 77 -1.59 -1.52 -2.50
C GLY A 77 -2.66 -1.28 -3.55
N ALA A 78 -3.45 -2.31 -3.90
CA ALA A 78 -4.56 -2.19 -4.83
C ALA A 78 -5.60 -1.18 -4.31
N VAL A 79 -5.95 -1.24 -3.02
CA VAL A 79 -6.87 -0.28 -2.40
C VAL A 79 -6.36 1.16 -2.52
N VAL A 80 -5.08 1.39 -2.21
CA VAL A 80 -4.47 2.73 -2.23
C VAL A 80 -4.28 3.27 -3.65
N GLU A 81 -3.85 2.42 -4.59
CA GLU A 81 -3.49 2.84 -5.95
C GLU A 81 -4.70 3.02 -6.85
N LEU A 82 -5.68 2.10 -6.76
CA LEU A 82 -6.93 2.13 -7.52
C LEU A 82 -8.00 2.99 -6.85
N GLY A 83 -7.80 3.40 -5.58
CA GLY A 83 -8.76 4.22 -4.85
C GLY A 83 -10.05 3.46 -4.51
N LEU A 84 -9.92 2.18 -4.16
CA LEU A 84 -11.06 1.32 -3.82
C LEU A 84 -11.74 1.82 -2.55
N ASP A 85 -13.07 1.81 -2.55
CA ASP A 85 -13.85 2.08 -1.34
C ASP A 85 -13.89 0.86 -0.42
N ALA A 86 -14.58 0.99 0.72
CA ALA A 86 -14.65 -0.08 1.72
C ALA A 86 -15.36 -1.35 1.20
N ALA A 87 -16.33 -1.20 0.28
CA ALA A 87 -17.05 -2.33 -0.28
C ALA A 87 -16.17 -3.09 -1.27
N ALA A 88 -15.51 -2.37 -2.19
CA ALA A 88 -14.56 -2.95 -3.14
C ALA A 88 -13.33 -3.57 -2.44
N ALA A 89 -12.83 -2.95 -1.37
CA ALA A 89 -11.75 -3.53 -0.57
C ALA A 89 -12.18 -4.83 0.14
N ALA A 90 -13.42 -4.90 0.65
CA ALA A 90 -13.94 -6.11 1.27
C ALA A 90 -14.18 -7.23 0.24
N GLU A 91 -14.65 -6.89 -0.96
CA GLU A 91 -14.80 -7.83 -2.07
C GLU A 91 -13.45 -8.40 -2.51
N LEU A 92 -12.43 -7.54 -2.67
CA LEU A 92 -11.07 -7.94 -2.99
C LEU A 92 -10.50 -8.90 -1.93
N ALA A 93 -10.68 -8.59 -0.64
CA ALA A 93 -10.24 -9.46 0.45
C ALA A 93 -10.98 -10.80 0.48
N ALA A 94 -12.29 -10.80 0.21
CA ALA A 94 -13.10 -12.02 0.16
C ALA A 94 -12.71 -12.93 -1.02
N HIS A 95 -12.43 -12.34 -2.18
CA HIS A 95 -11.90 -13.06 -3.33
C HIS A 95 -10.54 -13.68 -3.01
N HIS A 96 -9.61 -12.89 -2.45
CA HIS A 96 -8.31 -13.40 -2.02
C HIS A 96 -8.45 -14.58 -1.05
N ALA A 97 -9.27 -14.43 0.00
CA ALA A 97 -9.50 -15.47 1.00
C ALA A 97 -10.06 -16.76 0.39
N THR A 98 -10.92 -16.65 -0.62
CA THR A 98 -11.47 -17.82 -1.33
C THR A 98 -10.37 -18.56 -2.09
N GLU A 99 -9.53 -17.84 -2.83
CA GLU A 99 -8.45 -18.42 -3.64
C GLU A 99 -7.34 -19.03 -2.77
N THR A 100 -7.01 -18.41 -1.64
CA THR A 100 -5.96 -18.89 -0.72
C THR A 100 -6.46 -19.83 0.37
N ARG A 101 -7.78 -20.06 0.45
CA ARG A 101 -8.47 -20.79 1.53
C ARG A 101 -8.24 -20.21 2.93
N GLU A 102 -7.98 -18.92 3.00
CA GLU A 102 -7.87 -18.16 4.24
C GLU A 102 -9.26 -17.81 4.81
N GLY A 103 -9.36 -17.49 6.10
CA GLY A 103 -10.58 -16.92 6.67
C GLY A 103 -10.88 -15.53 6.09
N PRO A 104 -12.11 -15.24 5.58
CA PRO A 104 -12.44 -13.93 5.01
C PRO A 104 -12.23 -12.76 5.98
N ARG A 105 -12.47 -12.99 7.28
CA ARG A 105 -12.23 -11.99 8.32
C ARG A 105 -10.74 -11.71 8.51
N GLU A 106 -9.91 -12.73 8.41
CA GLU A 106 -8.45 -12.62 8.58
C GLU A 106 -7.86 -11.80 7.43
N ALA A 107 -8.28 -12.07 6.19
CA ALA A 107 -7.85 -11.33 5.01
C ALA A 107 -8.21 -9.84 5.11
N VAL A 108 -9.43 -9.51 5.56
CA VAL A 108 -9.85 -8.11 5.79
C VAL A 108 -9.03 -7.45 6.89
N VAL A 109 -8.75 -8.16 7.99
CA VAL A 109 -7.95 -7.64 9.10
C VAL A 109 -6.52 -7.35 8.65
N ALA A 110 -5.91 -8.27 7.91
CA ALA A 110 -4.57 -8.15 7.34
C ALA A 110 -4.50 -7.00 6.34
N LEU A 111 -5.38 -6.95 5.34
CA LEU A 111 -5.48 -5.85 4.37
C LEU A 111 -5.52 -4.50 5.08
N THR A 112 -6.42 -4.37 6.08
CA THR A 112 -6.58 -3.10 6.82
C THR A 112 -5.32 -2.72 7.59
N ALA A 113 -4.61 -3.70 8.17
CA ALA A 113 -3.35 -3.45 8.87
C ALA A 113 -2.25 -2.95 7.92
N TYR A 114 -2.25 -3.42 6.66
CA TYR A 114 -1.27 -3.06 5.65
C TYR A 114 -1.54 -1.74 4.89
N LEU A 115 -2.71 -1.10 5.07
CA LEU A 115 -3.01 0.20 4.45
C LEU A 115 -2.02 1.30 4.86
N ALA A 116 -1.73 1.41 6.16
CA ALA A 116 -0.78 2.40 6.68
C ALA A 116 0.66 2.18 6.18
N PRO A 117 1.28 0.99 6.31
CA PRO A 117 2.65 0.76 5.83
C PRO A 117 2.78 0.98 4.32
N TYR A 118 1.83 0.52 3.52
CA TYR A 118 1.85 0.75 2.07
C TYR A 118 1.81 2.25 1.76
N ALA A 119 0.83 2.98 2.30
CA ALA A 119 0.69 4.41 2.05
C ALA A 119 1.89 5.23 2.55
N ALA A 120 2.48 4.85 3.69
CA ALA A 120 3.70 5.47 4.21
C ALA A 120 4.89 5.26 3.29
N TRP A 121 5.12 4.04 2.82
CA TRP A 121 6.17 3.74 1.84
C TRP A 121 6.00 4.52 0.54
N ARG A 122 4.79 4.55 -0.01
CA ARG A 122 4.49 5.32 -1.22
C ARG A 122 4.68 6.82 -1.07
N LEU A 123 4.36 7.36 0.10
CA LEU A 123 4.58 8.77 0.39
C LEU A 123 6.08 9.07 0.52
N ALA A 124 6.83 8.20 1.21
CA ALA A 124 8.28 8.32 1.38
C ALA A 124 9.03 8.23 0.04
N ASP A 125 8.52 7.46 -0.92
CA ASP A 125 9.03 7.42 -2.30
C ASP A 125 8.67 8.70 -3.09
N ALA A 126 7.41 9.14 -3.02
CA ALA A 126 6.93 10.28 -3.81
C ALA A 126 7.55 11.63 -3.42
N LEU A 127 7.94 11.82 -2.16
CA LEU A 127 8.45 13.11 -1.66
C LEU A 127 9.85 13.47 -2.23
N PRO A 128 10.88 12.59 -2.16
CA PRO A 128 12.14 12.81 -2.84
C PRO A 128 11.99 12.93 -4.36
N SER A 129 11.19 12.08 -5.01
CA SER A 129 10.97 12.18 -6.46
C SER A 129 10.35 13.51 -6.87
N MET A 130 9.48 14.09 -6.05
CA MET A 130 8.94 15.44 -6.26
C MET A 130 10.02 16.52 -6.15
N GLY A 131 11.02 16.33 -5.28
CA GLY A 131 12.14 17.27 -5.08
C GLY A 131 13.10 17.32 -6.28
N GLU A 132 13.31 16.18 -6.92
CA GLU A 132 14.20 16.03 -8.09
C GLU A 132 13.51 16.36 -9.43
N ALA A 133 12.18 16.29 -9.49
CA ALA A 133 11.44 16.49 -10.74
C ALA A 133 11.25 17.97 -11.12
N GLU A 134 11.20 18.24 -12.42
CA GLU A 134 10.94 19.55 -12.99
C GLU A 134 9.63 19.60 -13.80
N GLY A 135 9.12 20.81 -14.04
CA GLY A 135 7.98 21.05 -14.93
C GLY A 135 6.75 20.17 -14.65
N GLY A 136 6.28 19.48 -15.70
CA GLY A 136 5.08 18.64 -15.64
C GLY A 136 5.21 17.43 -14.71
N ASP A 137 6.41 16.88 -14.56
CA ASP A 137 6.64 15.70 -13.71
C ASP A 137 6.56 16.06 -12.23
N ARG A 138 7.05 17.24 -11.86
CA ARG A 138 6.87 17.76 -10.49
C ARG A 138 5.40 17.86 -10.11
N LEU A 139 4.54 18.31 -11.03
CA LEU A 139 3.09 18.37 -10.80
C LEU A 139 2.48 16.97 -10.63
N ARG A 140 2.96 15.97 -11.38
CA ARG A 140 2.52 14.58 -11.23
C ARG A 140 2.92 14.01 -9.87
N PHE A 141 4.17 14.21 -9.45
CA PHE A 141 4.64 13.77 -8.13
C PHE A 141 3.95 14.50 -6.98
N GLN A 142 3.63 15.79 -7.13
CA GLN A 142 2.84 16.53 -6.14
C GLN A 142 1.44 15.91 -5.94
N ARG A 143 0.76 15.53 -7.03
CA ARG A 143 -0.54 14.84 -6.96
C ARG A 143 -0.41 13.46 -6.30
N ARG A 144 0.65 12.73 -6.65
CA ARG A 144 0.97 11.40 -6.08
C ARG A 144 1.22 11.50 -4.57
N ALA A 145 2.06 12.43 -4.12
CA ALA A 145 2.32 12.69 -2.70
C ALA A 145 1.04 13.11 -1.95
N ALA A 146 0.22 13.98 -2.54
CA ALA A 146 -1.06 14.38 -1.94
C ALA A 146 -2.02 13.19 -1.77
N ARG A 147 -2.09 12.28 -2.74
CA ARG A 147 -2.87 11.04 -2.65
C ARG A 147 -2.40 10.18 -1.49
N TYR A 148 -1.12 9.88 -1.40
CA TYR A 148 -0.59 9.00 -0.36
C TYR A 148 -0.66 9.62 1.03
N ARG A 149 -0.49 10.94 1.15
CA ARG A 149 -0.72 11.65 2.41
C ARG A 149 -2.15 11.50 2.89
N ARG A 150 -3.15 11.61 2.00
CA ARG A 150 -4.55 11.38 2.36
C ARG A 150 -4.80 9.93 2.77
N ALA A 151 -4.27 8.96 2.01
CA ALA A 151 -4.42 7.54 2.31
C ALA A 151 -3.80 7.18 3.67
N LEU A 152 -2.56 7.61 3.91
CA LEU A 152 -1.88 7.42 5.19
C LEU A 152 -2.66 8.05 6.34
N GLY A 153 -3.07 9.32 6.20
CA GLY A 153 -3.86 9.99 7.24
C GLY A 153 -5.19 9.30 7.53
N ALA A 154 -5.86 8.76 6.51
CA ALA A 154 -7.08 7.98 6.70
C ALA A 154 -6.82 6.65 7.44
N ALA A 155 -5.78 5.91 7.04
CA ALA A 155 -5.40 4.65 7.68
C ALA A 155 -4.98 4.82 9.15
N LEU A 156 -4.24 5.91 9.46
CA LEU A 156 -3.84 6.24 10.83
C LEU A 156 -5.04 6.60 11.71
N ARG A 157 -5.99 7.41 11.20
CA ARG A 157 -7.23 7.73 11.93
C ARG A 157 -8.11 6.50 12.16
N ALA A 158 -8.17 5.58 11.20
CA ALA A 158 -8.92 4.33 11.35
C ALA A 158 -8.25 3.35 12.34
N SER A 159 -7.00 3.62 12.73
CA SER A 159 -6.26 2.82 13.71
C SER A 159 -6.33 3.38 15.13
N ALA A 160 -6.69 4.67 15.29
CA ALA A 160 -6.80 5.35 16.58
C ALA A 160 -8.05 4.91 17.35
#